data_AF-W8F7J5-F1
#
_entry.id   AF-W8F7J5-F1
#
_cell.length_a   1.000
_cell.length_b   1.000
_cell.length_c   1.000
_cell.angle_alpha   90.00
_cell.angle_beta   90.00
_cell.angle_gamma   90.00
#
_symmetry.space_group_name_H-M   'P 1'
#
loop_
_entity.id
_entity.type
_entity.pdbx_description
1 polymer ?
#
loop_
_entity_poly.entity_id
_entity_poly.type
_entity_poly.pdbx_seq_one_letter_code
_entity_poly.pdbx_strand_id
1 'polypeptide(L)'
;MRVALYARVSTADKDQDPENQLLVLRRHAEQAGDVVYKEYVDEESGRKSTRRAFQEMMRDAQKRKFDLVRVWDLSRFSREGIEKVFEHTSLLEQCGVSFWSYSEPLLNTTGPMKDLMKAMISWAAGYYSQRLSENVSAGLARKKQKAAEKGEVYVHGRRGLLPELVAQIQQLQREGLSVRKISAATGVPPGTLHKYLVKEESLAE
;
A
#
# COMPACT_ATOMS: atom_id res chain seq x y z
N MET A 1 12.01 13.46 -22.12
CA MET A 1 11.83 13.00 -20.73
C MET A 1 12.43 11.60 -20.57
N ARG A 2 12.68 11.12 -19.35
CA ARG A 2 13.03 9.71 -19.10
C ARG A 2 11.75 8.90 -18.96
N VAL A 3 11.62 7.80 -19.70
CA VAL A 3 10.37 7.05 -19.79
C VAL A 3 10.57 5.59 -19.42
N ALA A 4 9.71 5.08 -18.54
CA ALA A 4 9.55 3.65 -18.32
C ALA A 4 8.49 3.10 -19.26
N LEU A 5 8.77 1.98 -19.93
CA LEU A 5 7.77 1.24 -20.69
C LEU A 5 7.32 0.05 -19.87
N TYR A 6 6.01 -0.20 -19.80
CA TYR A 6 5.48 -1.35 -19.10
C TYR A 6 4.56 -2.16 -20.02
N ALA A 7 4.91 -3.44 -20.17
CA ALA A 7 4.16 -4.41 -20.95
C ALA A 7 3.81 -5.62 -20.08
N ARG A 8 2.68 -6.24 -20.40
CA ARG A 8 2.23 -7.45 -19.72
C ARG A 8 1.56 -8.39 -20.70
N VAL A 9 1.76 -9.69 -20.53
CA VAL A 9 1.07 -10.72 -21.32
C VAL A 9 0.64 -11.88 -20.46
N SER A 10 -0.36 -12.62 -20.97
CA SER A 10 -0.79 -13.89 -20.42
C SER A 10 0.00 -15.00 -21.10
N THR A 11 0.71 -15.85 -20.35
CA THR A 11 1.39 -17.02 -20.96
C THR A 11 0.40 -18.09 -21.42
N ALA A 12 -0.90 -17.96 -21.09
CA ALA A 12 -1.95 -18.84 -21.58
C ALA A 12 -2.35 -18.53 -23.03
N ASP A 13 -2.17 -17.28 -23.47
CA ASP A 13 -2.45 -16.85 -24.82
C ASP A 13 -1.13 -16.83 -25.60
N LYS A 14 -0.81 -17.95 -26.27
CA LYS A 14 0.46 -18.15 -27.00
C LYS A 14 0.71 -17.12 -28.11
N ASP A 15 -0.33 -16.38 -28.51
CA ASP A 15 -0.27 -15.34 -29.54
C ASP A 15 0.03 -13.93 -28.98
N GLN A 16 0.16 -13.78 -27.65
CA GLN A 16 0.49 -12.50 -27.03
C GLN A 16 2.00 -12.38 -26.75
N ASP A 17 2.70 -11.73 -27.67
CA ASP A 17 4.09 -11.31 -27.49
C ASP A 17 4.15 -9.91 -26.85
N PRO A 18 4.83 -9.72 -25.70
CA PRO A 18 5.07 -8.39 -25.12
C PRO A 18 5.77 -7.44 -26.10
N GLU A 19 6.58 -7.97 -27.01
CA GLU A 19 7.36 -7.20 -27.97
C GLU A 19 6.48 -6.40 -28.93
N ASN A 20 5.29 -6.93 -29.28
CA ASN A 20 4.33 -6.18 -30.10
C ASN A 20 3.86 -4.90 -29.41
N GLN A 21 3.72 -4.93 -28.08
CA GLN A 21 3.38 -3.75 -27.28
C GLN A 21 4.60 -2.82 -27.19
N LEU A 22 5.76 -3.37 -26.83
CA LEU A 22 6.99 -2.60 -26.62
C LEU A 22 7.45 -1.89 -27.89
N LEU A 23 7.37 -2.51 -29.05
CA LEU A 23 7.79 -1.92 -30.33
C LEU A 23 7.02 -0.62 -30.62
N VAL A 24 5.71 -0.62 -30.39
CA VAL A 24 4.88 0.58 -30.58
C VAL A 24 5.20 1.63 -29.51
N LEU A 25 5.38 1.22 -28.25
CA LEU A 25 5.72 2.14 -27.16
C LEU A 25 7.10 2.80 -27.35
N ARG A 26 8.10 2.04 -27.82
CA ARG A 26 9.44 2.52 -28.18
C ARG A 26 9.37 3.52 -29.32
N ARG A 27 8.67 3.18 -30.42
CA ARG A 27 8.48 4.09 -31.56
C ARG A 27 7.84 5.39 -31.12
N HIS A 28 6.80 5.32 -30.28
CA HIS A 28 6.15 6.52 -29.77
C HIS A 28 7.08 7.31 -28.83
N ALA A 29 7.99 6.65 -28.10
CA ALA A 29 8.96 7.35 -27.23
C ALA A 29 9.98 8.11 -28.08
N GLU A 30 10.51 7.47 -29.09
CA GLU A 30 11.41 8.07 -30.07
C GLU A 30 10.77 9.28 -30.77
N GLN A 31 9.54 9.14 -31.27
CA GLN A 31 8.79 10.22 -31.92
C GLN A 31 8.55 11.42 -31.00
N ALA A 32 8.41 11.19 -29.70
CA ALA A 32 8.23 12.24 -28.69
C ALA A 32 9.56 12.86 -28.21
N GLY A 33 10.72 12.38 -28.69
CA GLY A 33 12.03 12.79 -28.20
C GLY A 33 12.34 12.32 -26.78
N ASP A 34 11.68 11.25 -26.34
CA ASP A 34 11.87 10.67 -25.01
C ASP A 34 12.97 9.62 -24.99
N VAL A 35 13.66 9.50 -23.85
CA VAL A 35 14.71 8.50 -23.62
C VAL A 35 14.12 7.36 -22.79
N VAL A 36 14.15 6.14 -23.33
CA VAL A 36 13.71 4.95 -22.60
C VAL A 36 14.71 4.67 -21.46
N TYR A 37 14.24 4.78 -20.22
CA TYR A 37 15.01 4.45 -19.01
C TYR A 37 15.10 2.94 -18.81
N LYS A 38 13.94 2.26 -18.84
CA LYS A 38 13.84 0.82 -18.63
C LYS A 38 12.51 0.28 -19.13
N GLU A 39 12.53 -0.96 -19.58
CA GLU A 39 11.35 -1.74 -19.95
C GLU A 39 11.04 -2.75 -18.85
N TYR A 40 9.79 -2.76 -18.42
CA TYR A 40 9.27 -3.62 -17.38
C TYR A 40 8.26 -4.57 -18.00
N VAL A 41 8.56 -5.86 -17.98
CA VAL A 41 7.74 -6.88 -18.62
C VAL A 41 7.31 -7.89 -17.58
N ASP A 42 5.99 -8.07 -17.45
CA ASP A 42 5.41 -9.14 -16.63
C ASP A 42 4.74 -10.19 -17.52
N GLU A 43 5.12 -11.46 -17.30
CA GLU A 43 4.50 -12.62 -17.93
C GLU A 43 3.67 -13.37 -16.88
N GLU A 44 2.37 -13.52 -17.12
CA GLU A 44 1.48 -14.20 -16.18
C GLU A 44 1.19 -15.63 -16.60
N SER A 45 1.70 -16.61 -15.84
CA SER A 45 1.24 -17.99 -15.92
C SER A 45 0.20 -18.31 -14.85
N GLY A 46 -1.03 -18.60 -15.27
CA GLY A 46 -2.09 -19.07 -14.38
C GLY A 46 -2.58 -18.04 -13.34
N ARG A 47 -3.15 -18.51 -12.21
CA ARG A 47 -3.87 -17.70 -11.22
C ARG A 47 -2.98 -16.91 -10.25
N LYS A 48 -1.66 -17.13 -10.26
CA LYS A 48 -0.68 -16.45 -9.39
C LYS A 48 0.37 -15.72 -10.23
N SER A 49 0.00 -14.52 -10.69
CA SER A 49 0.98 -13.54 -11.14
C SER A 49 1.50 -12.76 -9.94
N THR A 50 2.82 -12.64 -9.81
CA THR A 50 3.45 -11.82 -8.76
C THR A 50 3.78 -10.39 -9.23
N ARG A 51 3.48 -10.06 -10.51
CA ARG A 51 3.72 -8.76 -11.15
C ARG A 51 5.02 -8.09 -10.70
N ARG A 52 6.13 -8.82 -10.81
CA ARG A 52 7.42 -8.41 -10.23
C ARG A 52 7.97 -7.18 -10.94
N ALA A 53 7.84 -7.12 -12.26
CA ALA A 53 8.31 -5.97 -13.03
C ALA A 53 7.49 -4.72 -12.72
N PHE A 54 6.17 -4.86 -12.57
CA PHE A 54 5.32 -3.76 -12.09
C PHE A 54 5.75 -3.24 -10.71
N GLN A 55 5.99 -4.15 -9.75
CA GLN A 55 6.45 -3.75 -8.42
C GLN A 55 7.82 -3.05 -8.47
N GLU A 56 8.73 -3.52 -9.32
CA GLU A 56 10.02 -2.87 -9.54
C GLU A 56 9.83 -1.47 -10.13
N MET A 57 8.99 -1.32 -11.15
CA MET A 57 8.67 -0.04 -11.76
C MET A 57 8.14 0.96 -10.72
N MET A 58 7.21 0.55 -9.85
CA MET A 58 6.67 1.42 -8.81
C MET A 58 7.74 1.83 -7.78
N ARG A 59 8.69 0.94 -7.43
CA ARG A 59 9.83 1.29 -6.56
C ARG A 59 10.79 2.27 -7.24
N ASP A 60 11.03 2.10 -8.52
CA ASP A 60 11.88 3.01 -9.30
C ASP A 60 11.21 4.38 -9.53
N ALA A 61 9.88 4.41 -9.63
CA ALA A 61 9.08 5.64 -9.62
C ALA A 61 9.24 6.41 -8.30
N GLN A 62 9.17 5.73 -7.15
CA GLN A 62 9.40 6.36 -5.83
C GLN A 62 10.81 6.97 -5.72
N LYS A 63 11.80 6.36 -6.39
CA LYS A 63 13.17 6.86 -6.49
C LYS A 63 13.35 7.93 -7.59
N ARG A 64 12.27 8.34 -8.27
CA ARG A 64 12.26 9.33 -9.35
C ARG A 64 13.25 9.05 -10.48
N LYS A 65 13.42 7.76 -10.81
CA LYS A 65 14.39 7.35 -11.86
C LYS A 65 13.92 7.64 -13.27
N PHE A 66 12.62 7.87 -13.46
CA PHE A 66 11.99 8.25 -14.71
C PHE A 66 10.84 9.22 -14.42
N ASP A 67 10.35 9.89 -15.46
CA ASP A 67 9.40 11.00 -15.36
C ASP A 67 8.01 10.61 -15.92
N LEU A 68 7.93 9.52 -16.69
CA LEU A 68 6.70 9.06 -17.33
C LEU A 68 6.68 7.52 -17.44
N VAL A 69 5.54 6.91 -17.15
CA VAL A 69 5.22 5.51 -17.52
C VAL A 69 4.38 5.50 -18.79
N ARG A 70 4.74 4.62 -19.74
CA ARG A 70 3.92 4.32 -20.91
C ARG A 70 3.47 2.86 -20.91
N VAL A 71 2.20 2.67 -21.20
CA VAL A 71 1.56 1.35 -21.34
C VAL A 71 0.79 1.27 -22.65
N TRP A 72 0.56 0.05 -23.12
CA TRP A 72 -0.28 -0.18 -24.29
C TRP A 72 -1.74 0.19 -24.01
N ASP A 73 -2.33 -0.43 -22.99
CA ASP A 73 -3.71 -0.18 -22.57
C ASP A 73 -3.84 -0.28 -21.04
N LEU A 74 -5.00 0.15 -20.51
CA LEU A 74 -5.30 0.05 -19.09
C LEU A 74 -5.32 -1.39 -18.56
N SER A 75 -5.74 -2.36 -19.36
CA SER A 75 -5.79 -3.77 -18.97
C SER A 75 -4.40 -4.35 -18.73
N ARG A 76 -3.37 -3.85 -19.45
CA ARG A 76 -1.97 -4.21 -19.23
C ARG A 76 -1.47 -3.62 -17.93
N PHE A 77 -1.88 -2.39 -17.62
CA PHE A 77 -1.56 -1.71 -16.36
C PHE A 77 -2.27 -2.28 -15.13
N SER A 78 -3.53 -2.70 -15.23
CA SER A 78 -4.23 -3.47 -14.19
C SER A 78 -5.45 -4.25 -14.72
N ARG A 79 -5.59 -5.52 -14.31
CA ARG A 79 -6.80 -6.34 -14.60
C ARG A 79 -7.91 -6.17 -13.56
N GLU A 80 -7.62 -5.51 -12.45
CA GLU A 80 -8.54 -5.35 -11.33
C GLU A 80 -9.57 -4.23 -11.57
N GLY A 81 -9.59 -3.66 -12.79
CA GLY A 81 -10.52 -2.62 -13.20
C GLY A 81 -9.95 -1.21 -13.02
N ILE A 82 -10.76 -0.21 -13.39
CA ILE A 82 -10.39 1.21 -13.39
C ILE A 82 -9.98 1.72 -12.01
N GLU A 83 -10.50 1.09 -10.95
CA GLU A 83 -10.20 1.44 -9.56
C GLU A 83 -8.70 1.37 -9.27
N LYS A 84 -8.11 0.21 -9.58
CA LYS A 84 -6.67 -0.01 -9.38
C LYS A 84 -5.82 0.82 -10.33
N VAL A 85 -6.32 1.11 -11.53
CA VAL A 85 -5.65 2.04 -12.44
C VAL A 85 -5.50 3.40 -11.75
N PHE A 86 -6.58 3.98 -11.24
CA PHE A 86 -6.53 5.27 -10.54
C PHE A 86 -5.69 5.25 -9.27
N GLU A 87 -5.73 4.17 -8.50
CA GLU A 87 -4.86 4.01 -7.32
C GLU A 87 -3.37 4.07 -7.73
N HIS A 88 -2.98 3.28 -8.73
CA HIS A 88 -1.60 3.25 -9.19
C HIS A 88 -1.15 4.56 -9.87
N THR A 89 -2.00 5.19 -10.67
CA THR A 89 -1.66 6.48 -11.29
C THR A 89 -1.59 7.60 -10.25
N SER A 90 -2.41 7.58 -9.20
CA SER A 90 -2.29 8.51 -8.07
C SER A 90 -0.93 8.37 -7.37
N LEU A 91 -0.46 7.14 -7.13
CA LEU A 91 0.86 6.88 -6.55
C LEU A 91 1.99 7.38 -7.47
N LEU A 92 1.88 7.20 -8.78
CA LEU A 92 2.84 7.73 -9.75
C LEU A 92 2.87 9.27 -9.71
N GLU A 93 1.72 9.93 -9.72
CA GLU A 93 1.61 11.38 -9.64
C GLU A 93 2.22 11.94 -8.35
N GLN A 94 2.01 11.27 -7.20
CA GLN A 94 2.67 11.62 -5.94
C GLN A 94 4.20 11.51 -6.00
N CYS A 95 4.71 10.59 -6.84
CA CYS A 95 6.14 10.47 -7.10
C CYS A 95 6.66 11.52 -8.10
N GLY A 96 5.79 12.32 -8.72
CA GLY A 96 6.12 13.24 -9.80
C GLY A 96 6.26 12.54 -11.15
N VAL A 97 5.66 11.36 -11.31
CA VAL A 97 5.74 10.54 -12.51
C VAL A 97 4.39 10.57 -13.22
N SER A 98 4.38 10.98 -14.48
CA SER A 98 3.18 10.95 -15.30
C SER A 98 2.87 9.54 -15.80
N PHE A 99 1.61 9.32 -16.15
CA PHE A 99 1.06 8.12 -16.77
C PHE A 99 0.51 8.42 -18.17
N TRP A 100 0.79 7.51 -19.10
CA TRP A 100 0.30 7.55 -20.47
C TRP A 100 -0.04 6.14 -21.00
N SER A 101 -1.23 6.02 -21.58
CA SER A 101 -1.72 4.88 -22.33
C SER A 101 -1.78 5.20 -23.83
N TYR A 102 -1.40 4.21 -24.64
CA TYR A 102 -1.53 4.27 -26.10
C TYR A 102 -2.99 4.15 -26.54
N SER A 103 -3.72 3.17 -26.01
CA SER A 103 -5.10 2.86 -26.42
C SER A 103 -6.14 3.83 -25.85
N GLU A 104 -5.86 4.48 -24.72
CA GLU A 104 -6.79 5.40 -24.05
C GLU A 104 -6.22 6.82 -23.91
N PRO A 105 -6.06 7.58 -25.02
CA PRO A 105 -5.38 8.87 -24.99
C PRO A 105 -6.05 9.92 -24.10
N LEU A 106 -7.36 9.81 -23.88
CA LEU A 106 -8.13 10.71 -23.02
C LEU A 106 -7.84 10.51 -21.52
N LEU A 107 -7.25 9.37 -21.14
CA LEU A 107 -6.94 9.02 -19.75
C LEU A 107 -5.48 9.29 -19.40
N ASN A 108 -4.79 10.05 -20.24
CA ASN A 108 -3.40 10.41 -20.03
C ASN A 108 -3.27 11.61 -19.09
N THR A 109 -2.26 11.56 -18.23
CA THR A 109 -1.88 12.66 -17.34
C THR A 109 -0.92 13.66 -18.00
N THR A 110 -0.81 13.57 -19.32
CA THR A 110 -0.01 14.45 -20.19
C THR A 110 -0.88 15.02 -21.30
N GLY A 111 -0.41 16.08 -21.96
CA GLY A 111 -1.16 16.70 -23.06
C GLY A 111 -2.34 17.55 -22.59
N PRO A 112 -3.27 17.89 -23.50
CA PRO A 112 -4.28 18.92 -23.26
C PRO A 112 -5.35 18.53 -22.24
N MET A 113 -5.62 17.23 -22.06
CA MET A 113 -6.64 16.73 -21.12
C MET A 113 -6.07 16.39 -19.72
N LYS A 114 -4.77 16.65 -19.49
CA LYS A 114 -4.08 16.22 -18.28
C LYS A 114 -4.75 16.70 -16.99
N ASP A 115 -5.26 17.93 -16.97
CA ASP A 115 -5.78 18.54 -15.74
C ASP A 115 -7.13 17.94 -15.37
N LEU A 116 -7.98 17.61 -16.36
CA LEU A 116 -9.20 16.84 -16.13
C LEU A 116 -8.88 15.45 -15.61
N MET A 117 -7.92 14.76 -16.23
CA MET A 117 -7.53 13.43 -15.80
C MET A 117 -6.97 13.44 -14.37
N LYS A 118 -6.13 14.42 -14.03
CA LYS A 118 -5.61 14.61 -12.66
C LYS A 118 -6.72 14.89 -11.66
N ALA A 119 -7.73 15.69 -12.03
CA ALA A 119 -8.90 15.93 -11.20
C ALA A 119 -9.69 14.64 -10.95
N MET A 120 -9.88 13.81 -11.99
CA MET A 120 -10.54 12.50 -11.86
C MET A 120 -9.74 11.55 -10.95
N ILE A 121 -8.43 11.47 -11.11
CA ILE A 121 -7.54 10.66 -10.25
C ILE A 121 -7.62 11.14 -8.80
N SER A 122 -7.59 12.45 -8.57
CA SER A 122 -7.69 13.05 -7.24
C SER A 122 -9.04 12.76 -6.57
N TRP A 123 -10.14 12.92 -7.31
CA TRP A 123 -11.48 12.57 -6.85
C TRP A 123 -11.58 11.07 -6.51
N ALA A 124 -11.07 10.21 -7.39
CA ALA A 124 -11.08 8.77 -7.19
C ALA A 124 -10.28 8.38 -5.93
N ALA A 125 -9.09 8.97 -5.72
CA ALA A 125 -8.29 8.74 -4.51
C ALA A 125 -9.03 9.12 -3.21
N GLY A 126 -9.78 10.22 -3.22
CA GLY A 126 -10.65 10.62 -2.12
C GLY A 126 -11.79 9.63 -1.89
N TYR A 127 -12.49 9.23 -2.96
CA TYR A 127 -13.56 8.24 -2.91
C TYR A 127 -13.08 6.88 -2.36
N TYR A 128 -11.91 6.40 -2.77
CA TYR A 128 -11.34 5.16 -2.27
C TYR A 128 -10.91 5.24 -0.81
N SER A 129 -10.34 6.37 -0.39
CA SER A 129 -9.98 6.60 1.01
C SER A 129 -11.22 6.51 1.92
N GLN A 130 -12.34 7.07 1.47
CA GLN A 130 -13.62 6.98 2.17
C GLN A 130 -14.17 5.55 2.21
N ARG A 131 -14.22 4.86 1.06
CA ARG A 131 -14.67 3.45 0.97
C ARG A 131 -13.82 2.50 1.82
N LEU A 132 -12.50 2.68 1.84
CA LEU A 132 -11.61 1.87 2.69
C LEU A 132 -11.92 2.11 4.17
N SER A 133 -12.11 3.35 4.59
CA SER A 133 -12.49 3.70 5.95
C SER A 133 -13.84 3.06 6.35
N GLU A 134 -14.83 3.11 5.46
CA GLU A 134 -16.12 2.44 5.65
C GLU A 134 -15.95 0.92 5.83
N ASN A 135 -15.16 0.29 4.96
CA ASN A 135 -14.92 -1.16 5.02
C ASN A 135 -14.18 -1.58 6.30
N VAL A 136 -13.18 -0.81 6.73
CA VAL A 136 -12.49 -1.03 8.01
C VAL A 136 -13.47 -0.89 9.16
N SER A 137 -14.27 0.17 9.16
CA SER A 137 -15.28 0.44 10.19
C SER A 137 -16.32 -0.68 10.28
N ALA A 138 -16.85 -1.13 9.14
CA ALA A 138 -17.77 -2.26 9.05
C ALA A 138 -17.12 -3.57 9.52
N GLY A 139 -15.86 -3.81 9.15
CA GLY A 139 -15.09 -4.96 9.62
C GLY A 139 -14.88 -4.96 11.14
N LEU A 140 -14.58 -3.79 11.73
CA LEU A 140 -14.47 -3.61 13.18
C LEU A 140 -15.82 -3.82 13.87
N ALA A 141 -16.91 -3.27 13.32
CA ALA A 141 -18.26 -3.47 13.85
C ALA A 141 -18.64 -4.96 13.89
N ARG A 142 -18.38 -5.71 12.81
CA ARG A 142 -18.61 -7.16 12.76
C ARG A 142 -17.77 -7.92 13.80
N LYS A 143 -16.51 -7.54 14.01
CA LYS A 143 -15.66 -8.15 15.04
C LYS A 143 -16.17 -7.86 16.45
N LYS A 144 -16.63 -6.63 16.72
CA LYS A 144 -17.26 -6.26 17.98
C LYS A 144 -18.53 -7.07 18.24
N GLN A 145 -19.40 -7.19 17.24
CA GLN A 145 -20.62 -7.98 17.33
C GLN A 145 -20.33 -9.45 17.64
N LYS A 146 -19.42 -10.08 16.90
CA LYS A 146 -19.04 -11.49 17.15
C LYS A 146 -18.42 -11.72 18.53
N ALA A 147 -17.67 -10.76 19.06
CA ALA A 147 -17.16 -10.84 20.41
C ALA A 147 -18.31 -10.77 21.42
N ALA A 148 -19.23 -9.82 21.25
CA ALA A 148 -20.43 -9.68 22.08
C ALA A 148 -21.31 -10.94 22.07
N GLU A 149 -21.52 -11.56 20.91
CA GLU A 149 -22.25 -12.84 20.76
C GLU A 149 -21.61 -14.00 21.55
N LYS A 150 -20.29 -13.93 21.79
CA LYS A 150 -19.53 -14.90 22.60
C LYS A 150 -19.37 -14.48 24.06
N GLY A 151 -19.92 -13.33 24.46
CA GLY A 151 -19.67 -12.73 25.78
C GLY A 151 -18.24 -12.21 25.97
N GLU A 152 -17.47 -12.05 24.89
CA GLU A 152 -16.09 -11.56 24.91
C GLU A 152 -16.04 -10.04 24.63
N VAL A 153 -15.03 -9.36 25.18
CA VAL A 153 -14.77 -7.95 24.85
C VAL A 153 -13.84 -7.88 23.64
N TYR A 154 -14.27 -7.19 22.59
CA TYR A 154 -13.41 -6.90 21.45
C TYR A 154 -12.34 -5.87 21.83
N VAL A 155 -11.08 -6.28 21.82
CA VAL A 155 -9.91 -5.40 21.99
C VAL A 155 -9.29 -5.13 20.63
N HIS A 156 -9.22 -3.85 20.25
CA HIS A 156 -8.50 -3.42 19.05
C HIS A 156 -6.99 -3.29 19.37
N GLY A 157 -6.12 -3.81 18.50
CA GLY A 157 -4.66 -3.78 18.71
C GLY A 157 -4.14 -4.93 19.59
N ARG A 158 -2.96 -4.75 20.20
CA ARG A 158 -2.37 -5.76 21.09
C ARG A 158 -3.19 -5.84 22.37
N ARG A 159 -3.53 -7.06 22.81
CA ARG A 159 -4.14 -7.30 24.12
C ARG A 159 -3.21 -6.77 25.21
N GLY A 160 -3.78 -6.10 26.20
CA GLY A 160 -3.05 -5.72 27.42
C GLY A 160 -2.56 -6.95 28.19
N LEU A 161 -1.72 -6.72 29.20
CA LEU A 161 -1.29 -7.78 30.11
C LEU A 161 -2.48 -8.32 30.92
N LEU A 162 -2.39 -9.58 31.34
CA LEU A 162 -3.38 -10.20 32.22
C LEU A 162 -3.45 -9.45 33.56
N PRO A 163 -4.64 -9.33 34.18
CA PRO A 163 -4.80 -8.61 35.45
C PRO A 163 -3.88 -9.11 36.56
N GLU A 164 -3.68 -10.42 36.66
CA GLU A 164 -2.78 -11.06 37.64
C GLU A 164 -1.33 -10.62 37.45
N LEU A 165 -0.87 -10.57 36.20
CA LEU A 165 0.49 -10.12 35.87
C LEU A 165 0.65 -8.61 36.13
N VAL A 166 -0.38 -7.81 35.88
CA VAL A 166 -0.39 -6.39 36.25
C VAL A 166 -0.31 -6.22 37.77
N ALA A 167 -1.08 -6.98 38.53
CA ALA A 167 -1.03 -6.96 40.00
C ALA A 167 0.36 -7.34 40.51
N GLN A 168 0.97 -8.38 39.94
CA GLN A 168 2.34 -8.79 40.27
C GLN A 168 3.36 -7.69 39.97
N ILE A 169 3.28 -7.01 38.82
CA ILE A 169 4.15 -5.88 38.47
C ILE A 169 4.03 -4.75 39.51
N GLN A 170 2.80 -4.40 39.90
CA GLN A 170 2.55 -3.32 40.86
C GLN A 170 2.99 -3.70 42.28
N GLN A 171 2.83 -4.96 42.67
CA GLN A 171 3.34 -5.46 43.94
C GLN A 171 4.87 -5.36 44.00
N LEU A 172 5.58 -5.88 42.99
CA LEU A 172 7.04 -5.79 42.93
C LEU A 172 7.54 -4.34 42.92
N GLN A 173 6.77 -3.41 42.34
CA GLN A 173 7.06 -1.98 42.42
C GLN A 173 6.93 -1.45 43.86
N ARG A 174 5.87 -1.81 44.60
CA ARG A 174 5.68 -1.40 46.01
C ARG A 174 6.75 -1.97 46.93
N GLU A 175 7.25 -3.16 46.62
CA GLU A 175 8.41 -3.78 47.28
C GLU A 175 9.74 -3.05 46.97
N GLY A 176 9.71 -1.98 46.16
CA GLY A 176 10.87 -1.14 45.86
C GLY A 176 11.79 -1.70 44.77
N LEU A 177 11.35 -2.70 44.00
CA LEU A 177 12.19 -3.25 42.93
C LEU A 177 12.30 -2.25 41.77
N SER A 178 13.51 -2.16 41.20
CA SER A 178 13.73 -1.36 40.00
C SER A 178 13.06 -1.96 38.78
N VAL A 179 12.70 -1.12 37.80
CA VAL A 179 12.04 -1.54 36.54
C VAL A 179 12.80 -2.68 35.84
N ARG A 180 14.14 -2.69 35.89
CA ARG A 180 14.96 -3.79 35.36
C ARG A 180 14.73 -5.12 36.09
N LYS A 181 14.66 -5.10 37.42
CA LYS A 181 14.40 -6.31 38.21
C LYS A 181 12.98 -6.81 38.00
N ILE A 182 12.00 -5.91 37.92
CA ILE A 182 10.60 -6.26 37.60
C ILE A 182 10.52 -6.90 36.20
N SER A 183 11.22 -6.34 35.22
CA SER A 183 11.28 -6.89 33.86
C SER A 183 11.87 -8.31 33.82
N ALA A 184 12.94 -8.54 34.56
CA ALA A 184 13.54 -9.87 34.69
C ALA A 184 12.61 -10.88 35.39
N ALA A 185 11.87 -10.45 36.42
CA ALA A 185 10.97 -11.31 37.18
C ALA A 185 9.67 -11.66 36.43
N THR A 186 9.16 -10.74 35.62
CA THR A 186 7.85 -10.87 34.95
C THR A 186 7.95 -11.24 33.47
N GLY A 187 9.16 -11.18 32.88
CA GLY A 187 9.39 -11.35 31.45
C GLY A 187 8.82 -10.23 30.57
N VAL A 188 8.29 -9.17 31.17
CA VAL A 188 7.66 -8.05 30.46
C VAL A 188 8.73 -7.01 30.08
N PRO A 189 8.81 -6.56 28.81
CA PRO A 189 9.76 -5.54 28.39
C PRO A 189 9.57 -4.20 29.13
N PRO A 190 10.64 -3.45 29.43
CA PRO A 190 10.56 -2.20 30.19
C PRO A 190 9.59 -1.17 29.59
N GLY A 191 9.55 -1.04 28.27
CA GLY A 191 8.62 -0.13 27.58
C GLY A 191 7.14 -0.48 27.76
N THR A 192 6.81 -1.75 28.03
CA THR A 192 5.46 -2.17 28.39
C THR A 192 5.19 -1.97 29.88
N LEU A 193 6.18 -2.22 30.76
CA LEU A 193 6.04 -2.02 32.21
C LEU A 193 5.63 -0.60 32.56
N HIS A 194 6.22 0.42 31.93
CA HIS A 194 5.89 1.83 32.20
C HIS A 194 4.40 2.19 32.04
N LYS A 195 3.62 1.39 31.29
CA LYS A 195 2.18 1.59 31.14
C LYS A 195 1.35 1.09 32.32
N TYR A 196 1.94 0.25 33.17
CA TYR A 196 1.25 -0.48 34.25
C TYR A 196 1.81 -0.18 35.65
N LEU A 197 2.95 0.53 35.74
CA LEU A 197 3.50 1.01 37.01
C LEU A 197 2.64 2.14 37.58
N VAL A 198 2.51 2.14 38.91
CA VAL A 198 1.77 3.15 39.69
C VAL A 198 2.61 4.43 39.77
N LYS A 199 1.99 5.60 39.58
CA LYS A 199 2.67 6.91 39.75
C LYS A 199 2.82 7.25 41.24
N GLU A 200 3.95 7.87 41.59
CA GLU A 200 4.34 8.20 42.98
C GLU A 200 3.29 9.03 43.75
N GLU A 201 2.46 9.81 43.07
CA GLU A 201 1.37 10.61 43.70
C GLU A 201 0.25 9.78 44.35
N SER A 202 0.20 8.46 44.13
CA SER A 202 -0.86 7.57 44.68
C SER A 202 -0.37 6.61 45.77
N LEU A 203 0.86 6.79 46.25
CA LEU A 203 1.49 5.94 47.27
C LEU A 203 1.56 6.61 48.66
N ALA A 204 0.92 7.78 48.83
CA ALA A 204 0.98 8.62 50.04
C ALA A 204 -0.35 8.73 50.83
N GLU A 205 -1.36 7.93 50.49
CA GLU A 205 -2.56 7.66 51.34
C GLU A 205 -2.50 6.22 51.87
#